data_AF-A0A7J9GSZ9-F1
#
_entry.id   AF-A0A7J9GSZ9-F1
#
_cell.length_a   1.000
_cell.length_b   1.000
_cell.length_c   1.000
_cell.angle_alpha   90.00
_cell.angle_beta   90.00
_cell.angle_gamma   90.00
#
_symmetry.space_group_name_H-M   'P 1'
#
loop_
_entity.id
_entity.type
_entity.pdbx_description
1 polymer ?
#
loop_
_entity_poly.entity_id
_entity_poly.type
_entity_poly.pdbx_seq_one_letter_code
_entity_poly.pdbx_strand_id
1 'polypeptide(L)'
;ICSSTRSGKVAWEKHVPSLLPFIPKLASEVETRWQSRILESFTQTFKGCNPESSLKLACLSMIEEMLIPNGDKHYTEASDTVVLDFQTVWIRELPSLLMLLGDRQPSSSQVVLRLLLRLGQFSGSNSFLFWEYENTQFALSEFYSTCEEGNIYYGPFMRLPRDCQELSICCLYYFSNLSALLLKSVALCCLCPELELFVPFRIIEVLHAAYKAGHIQIADHISFFMTLLSCFKVFPENIDPVRESDVKVSNHGAFKSLTSVLCSYLSQMGDSSVVLQILDKAIIGLILLQPPLDNACAMLRVLIVLDSKPTRLSEQSIIALSNFLPGYLMDVVHCIPEDDVRTWRYYLLPCFFLFDRSNKVLKLVLDVIGSFLTDSNLSLPSDTSTRYATDNLSRINATISLLLLMYKDIKVQKIISLFRTEVSSILQSIASLQSSEVKMTLEERHRFQCSFEQLKVVTSTSPAG
;
A
#
# COMPACT_ATOMS: atom_id res chain seq x y z
N ILE A 1 -3.22 25.66 53.33
CA ILE A 1 -2.68 26.67 52.41
C ILE A 1 -2.62 26.04 51.02
N CYS A 2 -3.75 26.01 50.28
CA CYS A 2 -3.86 25.26 49.00
C CYS A 2 -4.71 25.97 47.93
N SER A 3 -4.89 27.30 48.00
CA SER A 3 -5.73 28.05 47.04
C SER A 3 -4.97 29.11 46.22
N SER A 4 -3.78 29.53 46.63
CA SER A 4 -3.01 30.59 45.96
C SER A 4 -2.28 30.12 44.69
N THR A 5 -1.81 28.87 44.64
CA THR A 5 -1.04 28.33 43.51
C THR A 5 -1.90 28.11 42.25
N ARG A 6 -3.18 27.78 42.42
CA ARG A 6 -4.14 27.64 41.30
C ARG A 6 -4.55 29.00 40.72
N SER A 7 -4.72 30.03 41.57
CA SER A 7 -5.10 31.38 41.16
C SER A 7 -3.98 32.07 40.35
N GLY A 8 -2.72 31.91 40.79
CA GLY A 8 -1.56 32.46 40.07
C GLY A 8 -1.36 31.87 38.68
N LYS A 9 -1.56 30.56 38.50
CA LYS A 9 -1.42 29.89 37.19
C LYS A 9 -2.49 30.36 36.19
N VAL A 10 -3.74 30.52 36.64
CA VAL A 10 -4.85 30.99 35.79
C VAL A 10 -4.70 32.48 35.43
N ALA A 11 -4.24 33.32 36.36
CA ALA A 11 -3.93 34.72 36.07
C ALA A 11 -2.74 34.86 35.11
N TRP A 12 -1.70 34.03 35.29
CA TRP A 12 -0.53 33.98 34.41
C TRP A 12 -0.89 33.57 32.98
N GLU A 13 -1.67 32.49 32.81
CA GLU A 13 -2.17 32.05 31.49
C GLU A 13 -3.06 33.10 30.80
N LYS A 14 -3.72 33.98 31.56
CA LYS A 14 -4.55 35.07 31.01
C LYS A 14 -3.74 36.27 30.50
N HIS A 15 -2.64 36.63 31.15
CA HIS A 15 -1.88 37.84 30.83
C HIS A 15 -0.66 37.58 29.94
N VAL A 16 -0.01 36.42 30.06
CA VAL A 16 1.17 36.08 29.25
C VAL A 16 0.92 36.11 27.74
N PRO A 17 -0.24 35.66 27.20
CA PRO A 17 -0.50 35.74 25.76
C PRO A 17 -0.39 37.15 25.18
N SER A 18 -0.68 38.19 25.97
CA SER A 18 -0.56 39.59 25.53
C SER A 18 0.90 40.07 25.39
N LEU A 19 1.84 39.38 26.04
CA LEU A 19 3.27 39.68 25.99
C LEU A 19 3.99 38.90 24.89
N LEU A 20 3.43 37.77 24.45
CA LEU A 20 4.04 36.89 23.45
C LEU A 20 4.38 37.59 22.12
N PRO A 21 3.51 38.46 21.54
CA PRO A 21 3.80 39.17 20.28
C PRO A 21 5.08 40.01 20.28
N PHE A 22 5.58 40.42 21.46
CA PHE A 22 6.78 41.23 21.57
C PHE A 22 8.06 40.38 21.63
N ILE A 23 7.95 39.07 21.91
CA ILE A 23 9.10 38.18 22.14
C ILE A 23 10.00 38.05 20.92
N PRO A 24 9.51 37.84 19.68
CA PRO A 24 10.38 37.74 18.50
C PRO A 24 11.27 38.97 18.31
N LYS A 25 10.67 40.16 18.43
CA LYS A 25 11.38 41.44 18.30
C LYS A 25 12.40 41.63 19.43
N LEU A 26 11.99 41.41 20.68
CA LEU A 26 12.88 41.52 21.84
C LEU A 26 14.06 40.57 21.73
N ALA A 27 13.83 39.31 21.36
CA ALA A 27 14.90 38.34 21.17
C ALA A 27 15.90 38.75 20.06
N SER A 28 15.47 39.54 19.07
CA SER A 28 16.34 39.99 17.98
C SER A 28 17.13 41.28 18.27
N GLU A 29 16.70 42.10 19.25
CA GLU A 29 17.25 43.45 19.48
C GLU A 29 18.06 43.60 20.78
N VAL A 30 17.97 42.64 21.71
CA VAL A 30 18.65 42.73 23.02
C VAL A 30 20.04 42.08 23.02
N GLU A 31 20.86 42.47 24.01
CA GLU A 31 22.17 41.85 24.26
C GLU A 31 22.07 40.34 24.53
N THR A 32 23.07 39.58 24.09
CA THR A 32 23.12 38.10 24.14
C THR A 32 22.72 37.49 25.48
N ARG A 33 23.11 38.10 26.61
CA ARG A 33 22.77 37.61 27.96
C ARG A 33 21.28 37.72 28.28
N TRP A 34 20.62 38.76 27.79
CA TRP A 34 19.17 38.92 27.97
C TRP A 34 18.40 38.10 26.94
N GLN A 35 18.92 37.98 25.72
CA GLN A 35 18.38 37.13 24.68
C GLN A 35 18.25 35.68 25.16
N SER A 36 19.32 35.09 25.70
CA SER A 36 19.30 33.71 26.20
C SER A 36 18.28 33.50 27.32
N ARG A 37 18.17 34.43 28.27
CA ARG A 37 17.19 34.36 29.38
C ARG A 37 15.74 34.48 28.89
N ILE A 38 15.48 35.34 27.91
CA ILE A 38 14.15 35.50 27.31
C ILE A 38 13.77 34.22 26.57
N LEU A 39 14.67 33.69 25.74
CA LEU A 39 14.45 32.45 24.98
C LEU A 39 14.29 31.24 25.90
N GLU A 40 15.05 31.17 26.99
CA GLU A 40 14.91 30.13 28.02
C GLU A 40 13.52 30.21 28.69
N SER A 41 13.11 31.40 29.14
CA SER A 41 11.82 31.60 29.79
C SER A 41 10.65 31.30 28.85
N PHE A 42 10.76 31.70 27.59
CA PHE A 42 9.79 31.40 26.54
C PHE A 42 9.72 29.88 26.28
N THR A 43 10.87 29.21 26.16
CA THR A 43 10.94 27.77 25.92
C THR A 43 10.35 26.98 27.09
N GLN A 44 10.64 27.37 28.33
CA GLN A 44 10.04 26.78 29.52
C GLN A 44 8.52 26.97 29.54
N THR A 45 8.04 28.15 29.15
CA THR A 45 6.60 28.44 29.00
C THR A 45 5.96 27.53 27.95
N PHE A 46 6.57 27.42 26.77
CA PHE A 46 6.11 26.55 25.70
C PHE A 46 6.07 25.08 26.14
N LYS A 47 7.10 24.57 26.84
CA LYS A 47 7.13 23.19 27.33
C LYS A 47 6.14 22.93 28.47
N GLY A 48 5.96 23.88 29.38
CA GLY A 48 5.18 23.70 30.61
C GLY A 48 3.68 23.96 30.47
N CYS A 49 3.23 24.60 29.38
CA CYS A 49 1.81 24.88 29.16
C CYS A 49 1.05 23.64 28.65
N ASN A 50 -0.24 23.56 28.97
CA ASN A 50 -1.11 22.47 28.49
C ASN A 50 -1.10 22.46 26.95
N PRO A 51 -0.87 21.29 26.30
CA PRO A 51 -0.93 21.14 24.84
C PRO A 51 -2.16 21.78 24.18
N GLU A 52 -3.31 21.73 24.85
CA GLU A 52 -4.59 22.22 24.32
C GLU A 52 -4.86 23.71 24.64
N SER A 53 -3.97 24.36 25.40
CA SER A 53 -4.20 25.74 25.83
C SER A 53 -4.01 26.75 24.70
N SER A 54 -4.76 27.85 24.76
CA SER A 54 -4.56 29.01 23.88
C SER A 54 -3.15 29.59 23.99
N LEU A 55 -2.52 29.47 25.17
CA LEU A 55 -1.13 29.87 25.39
C LEU A 55 -0.16 29.01 24.56
N LYS A 56 -0.37 27.69 24.47
CA LYS A 56 0.45 26.80 23.63
C LYS A 56 0.37 27.20 22.16
N LEU A 57 -0.85 27.48 21.67
CA LEU A 57 -1.07 27.93 20.29
C LEU A 57 -0.44 29.30 20.00
N ALA A 58 -0.56 30.24 20.95
CA ALA A 58 0.08 31.54 20.84
C ALA A 58 1.62 31.42 20.81
N CYS A 59 2.19 30.52 21.61
CA CYS A 59 3.62 30.20 21.54
C CYS A 59 4.02 29.64 20.17
N LEU A 60 3.23 28.74 19.57
CA LEU A 60 3.52 28.19 18.23
C LEU A 60 3.56 29.28 17.15
N SER A 61 2.64 30.26 17.21
CA SER A 61 2.66 31.40 16.27
C SER A 61 3.92 32.25 16.42
N MET A 62 4.45 32.41 17.64
CA MET A 62 5.70 33.15 17.85
C MET A 62 6.92 32.34 17.46
N ILE A 63 6.90 31.02 17.67
CA ILE A 63 7.93 30.10 17.17
C ILE A 63 8.02 30.20 15.65
N GLU A 64 6.88 30.19 14.97
CA GLU A 64 6.81 30.36 13.51
C GLU A 64 7.49 31.66 13.07
N GLU A 65 7.19 32.80 13.70
CA GLU A 65 7.79 34.09 13.38
C GLU A 65 9.32 34.12 13.61
N MET A 66 9.79 33.44 14.65
CA MET A 66 11.23 33.37 14.99
C MET A 66 12.02 32.35 14.13
N LEU A 67 11.35 31.32 13.61
CA LEU A 67 11.96 30.32 12.72
C LEU A 67 11.85 30.70 11.24
N ILE A 68 10.80 31.45 10.86
CA ILE A 68 10.48 31.80 9.47
C ILE A 68 10.22 33.31 9.41
N PRO A 69 11.28 34.13 9.34
CA PRO A 69 11.13 35.58 9.28
C PRO A 69 10.41 36.00 7.98
N ASN A 70 9.35 36.79 8.10
CA ASN A 70 8.50 37.21 6.98
C ASN A 70 9.13 38.28 6.03
N GLY A 71 10.46 38.35 5.88
CA GLY A 71 11.13 39.36 5.03
C GLY A 71 12.57 39.02 4.63
N ASP A 72 13.19 39.87 3.80
CA ASP A 72 14.57 39.78 3.21
C ASP A 72 15.74 39.77 4.22
N LYS A 73 15.48 39.45 5.49
CA LYS A 73 16.55 39.14 6.43
C LYS A 73 17.08 37.74 6.12
N HIS A 74 18.02 37.68 5.18
CA HIS A 74 18.85 36.50 4.98
C HIS A 74 19.40 36.05 6.34
N TYR A 75 19.19 34.78 6.69
CA TYR A 75 19.90 34.16 7.80
C TYR A 75 21.40 34.30 7.51
N THR A 76 22.08 35.16 8.25
CA THR A 76 23.54 35.13 8.29
C THR A 76 23.91 33.80 8.95
N GLU A 77 24.69 32.95 8.29
CA GLU A 77 25.15 31.64 8.81
C GLU A 77 25.86 31.74 10.18
N ALA A 78 26.19 32.94 10.63
CA ALA A 78 26.69 33.27 11.97
C ALA A 78 25.57 33.50 13.00
N SER A 79 24.57 32.61 13.08
CA SER A 79 23.63 32.61 14.20
C SER A 79 24.33 32.12 15.48
N ASP A 80 24.13 32.84 16.58
CA ASP A 80 24.64 32.47 17.91
C ASP A 80 24.18 31.04 18.27
N THR A 81 25.12 30.17 18.64
CA THR A 81 24.86 28.76 18.98
C THR A 81 23.77 28.61 20.03
N VAL A 82 23.65 29.58 20.95
CA VAL A 82 22.63 29.59 21.99
C VAL A 82 21.21 29.71 21.43
N VAL A 83 21.01 30.47 20.35
CA VAL A 83 19.68 30.62 19.73
C VAL A 83 19.27 29.34 19.01
N LEU A 84 20.24 28.69 18.35
CA LEU A 84 20.02 27.42 17.64
C LEU A 84 19.59 26.30 18.59
N ASP A 85 20.11 26.26 19.83
CA ASP A 85 19.70 25.27 20.83
C ASP A 85 18.20 25.37 21.17
N PHE A 86 17.68 26.60 21.32
CA PHE A 86 16.25 26.80 21.59
C PHE A 86 15.39 26.45 20.37
N GLN A 87 15.83 26.83 19.17
CA GLN A 87 15.12 26.50 17.93
C GLN A 87 15.06 24.98 17.70
N THR A 88 16.16 24.27 17.96
CA THR A 88 16.25 22.81 17.93
C THR A 88 15.19 22.19 18.84
N VAL A 89 15.11 22.69 20.08
CA VAL A 89 14.10 22.24 21.04
C VAL A 89 12.69 22.46 20.50
N TRP A 90 12.38 23.63 19.94
CA TRP A 90 11.03 23.91 19.46
C TRP A 90 10.62 23.00 18.29
N ILE A 91 11.51 22.80 17.32
CA ILE A 91 11.24 21.96 16.14
C ILE A 91 11.02 20.50 16.55
N ARG A 92 11.90 19.96 17.41
CA ARG A 92 11.81 18.56 17.88
C ARG A 92 10.58 18.27 18.73
N GLU A 93 10.00 19.28 19.37
CA GLU A 93 8.77 19.12 20.17
C GLU A 93 7.50 19.05 19.31
N LEU A 94 7.53 19.48 18.04
CA LEU A 94 6.32 19.53 17.19
C LEU A 94 5.71 18.14 16.94
N PRO A 95 6.47 17.09 16.56
CA PRO A 95 5.90 15.75 16.38
C PRO A 95 5.33 15.18 17.68
N SER A 96 6.03 15.36 18.80
CA SER A 96 5.54 14.93 20.12
C SER A 96 4.26 15.65 20.51
N LEU A 97 4.13 16.93 20.17
CA LEU A 97 2.90 17.69 20.39
C LEU A 97 1.73 17.15 19.56
N LEU A 98 1.95 16.73 18.31
CA LEU A 98 0.92 16.08 17.50
C LEU A 98 0.43 14.78 18.16
N MET A 99 1.35 13.98 18.71
CA MET A 99 1.00 12.77 19.44
C MET A 99 0.14 13.06 20.66
N LEU A 100 0.47 14.12 21.42
CA LEU A 100 -0.27 14.50 22.63
C LEU A 100 -1.65 15.09 22.32
N LEU A 101 -1.77 15.90 21.26
CA LEU A 101 -3.05 16.50 20.85
C LEU A 101 -4.04 15.46 20.33
N GLY A 102 -3.52 14.44 19.65
CA GLY A 102 -4.32 13.35 19.12
C GLY A 102 -5.40 13.82 18.16
N ASP A 103 -6.54 13.15 18.21
CA ASP A 103 -7.77 13.43 17.46
C ASP A 103 -8.77 14.31 18.23
N ARG A 104 -8.50 14.59 19.51
CA ARG A 104 -9.41 15.34 20.41
C ARG A 104 -9.46 16.82 20.10
N GLN A 105 -8.38 17.39 19.57
CA GLN A 105 -8.26 18.82 19.27
C GLN A 105 -7.75 19.05 17.84
N PRO A 106 -8.55 18.75 16.80
CA PRO A 106 -8.10 18.85 15.42
C PRO A 106 -7.58 20.24 15.02
N SER A 107 -8.20 21.32 15.52
CA SER A 107 -7.78 22.69 15.21
C SER A 107 -6.36 22.98 15.73
N SER A 108 -5.99 22.45 16.90
CA SER A 108 -4.64 22.59 17.44
C SER A 108 -3.63 21.77 16.64
N SER A 109 -3.98 20.51 16.30
CA SER A 109 -3.16 19.66 15.45
C SER A 109 -2.92 20.30 14.08
N GLN A 110 -3.94 20.98 13.53
CA GLN A 110 -3.84 21.73 12.28
C GLN A 110 -2.81 22.86 12.34
N VAL A 111 -2.74 23.61 13.45
CA VAL A 111 -1.73 24.67 13.63
C VAL A 111 -0.32 24.09 13.63
N VAL A 112 -0.11 22.98 14.35
CA VAL A 112 1.20 22.30 14.39
C VAL A 112 1.59 21.76 13.02
N LEU A 113 0.65 21.14 12.29
CA LEU A 113 0.90 20.63 10.93
C LEU A 113 1.19 21.75 9.93
N ARG A 114 0.51 22.91 10.03
CA ARG A 114 0.83 24.08 9.19
C ARG A 114 2.24 24.61 9.46
N LEU A 115 2.65 24.67 10.73
CA LEU A 115 4.00 25.07 11.08
C LEU A 115 5.04 24.08 10.52
N LEU A 116 4.84 22.77 10.69
CA LEU A 116 5.70 21.75 10.10
C LEU A 116 5.78 21.89 8.58
N LEU A 117 4.65 22.08 7.90
CA LEU A 117 4.61 22.26 6.46
C LEU A 117 5.42 23.50 6.02
N ARG A 118 5.25 24.63 6.71
CA ARG A 118 6.03 25.84 6.41
C ARG A 118 7.52 25.62 6.69
N LEU A 119 7.89 24.94 7.78
CA LEU A 119 9.29 24.61 8.04
C LEU A 119 9.90 23.78 6.90
N GLY A 120 9.19 22.77 6.41
CA GLY A 120 9.60 21.99 5.25
C GLY A 120 9.77 22.86 4.00
N GLN A 121 8.82 23.76 3.71
CA GLN A 121 8.89 24.68 2.57
C GLN A 121 10.07 25.66 2.64
N PHE A 122 10.44 26.11 3.83
CA PHE A 122 11.52 27.08 4.04
C PHE A 122 12.89 26.43 4.27
N SER A 123 12.94 25.13 4.58
CA SER A 123 14.16 24.39 4.91
C SER A 123 15.28 24.54 3.87
N GLY A 124 14.95 24.58 2.58
CA GLY A 124 15.93 24.71 1.50
C GLY A 124 16.72 26.03 1.51
N SER A 125 16.29 27.03 2.27
CA SER A 125 16.96 28.33 2.41
C SER A 125 17.87 28.43 3.63
N ASN A 126 17.88 27.43 4.53
CA ASN A 126 18.64 27.45 5.77
C ASN A 126 19.14 26.04 6.15
N SER A 127 20.46 25.85 6.15
CA SER A 127 21.10 24.56 6.42
C SER A 127 20.79 23.98 7.80
N PHE A 128 20.64 24.82 8.83
CA PHE A 128 20.27 24.36 10.17
C PHE A 128 18.82 23.88 10.24
N LEU A 129 17.87 24.70 9.74
CA LEU A 129 16.45 24.34 9.75
C LEU A 129 16.20 23.09 8.91
N PHE A 130 16.95 22.92 7.82
CA PHE A 130 16.95 21.70 7.04
C PHE A 130 17.25 20.46 7.90
N TRP A 131 18.38 20.43 8.60
CA TRP A 131 18.76 19.27 9.41
C TRP A 131 17.75 18.98 10.54
N GLU A 132 17.28 20.02 11.22
CA GLU A 132 16.32 19.83 12.31
C GLU A 132 14.94 19.41 11.81
N TYR A 133 14.50 19.91 10.65
CA TYR A 133 13.28 19.43 10.00
C TYR A 133 13.42 17.97 9.57
N GLU A 134 14.51 17.59 8.89
CA GLU A 134 14.78 16.20 8.48
C GLU A 134 14.71 15.24 9.67
N ASN A 135 15.22 15.63 10.85
CA ASN A 135 15.19 14.80 12.05
C ASN A 135 13.79 14.60 12.63
N THR A 136 12.81 15.44 12.30
CA THR A 136 11.42 15.26 12.78
C THR A 136 10.78 13.97 12.27
N GLN A 137 11.26 13.43 11.14
CA GLN A 137 10.70 12.25 10.50
C GLN A 137 10.62 11.02 11.41
N PHE A 138 11.59 10.88 12.34
CA PHE A 138 11.64 9.73 13.26
C PHE A 138 10.48 9.76 14.24
N ALA A 139 10.22 10.92 14.86
CA ALA A 139 9.10 11.09 15.78
C ALA A 139 7.76 11.15 15.03
N LEU A 140 7.74 11.67 13.79
CA LEU A 140 6.55 11.63 12.93
C LEU A 140 6.19 10.21 12.48
N SER A 141 7.11 9.25 12.50
CA SER A 141 6.76 7.86 12.15
C SER A 141 5.68 7.31 13.10
N GLU A 142 5.75 7.59 14.41
CA GLU A 142 4.75 7.14 15.38
C GLU A 142 3.38 7.81 15.18
N PHE A 143 3.37 9.00 14.57
CA PHE A 143 2.14 9.73 14.28
C PHE A 143 1.27 9.06 13.20
N TYR A 144 1.88 8.32 12.28
CA TYR A 144 1.17 7.52 11.28
C TYR A 144 0.84 6.13 11.83
N SER A 145 1.86 5.35 12.19
CA SER A 145 1.70 4.04 12.82
C SER A 145 3.02 3.49 13.41
N THR A 146 2.90 2.52 14.30
CA THR A 146 4.01 1.67 14.77
C THR A 146 3.68 0.20 14.59
N CYS A 147 4.70 -0.66 14.59
CA CYS A 147 4.53 -2.11 14.50
C CYS A 147 5.39 -2.76 15.57
N GLU A 148 4.74 -3.37 16.56
CA GLU A 148 5.40 -4.09 17.65
C GLU A 148 4.88 -5.52 17.67
N GLU A 149 5.79 -6.50 17.66
CA GLU A 149 5.46 -7.93 17.72
C GLU A 149 4.46 -8.40 16.64
N GLY A 150 4.45 -7.74 15.47
CA GLY A 150 3.54 -8.05 14.36
C GLY A 150 2.16 -7.38 14.46
N ASN A 151 1.87 -6.68 15.56
CA ASN A 151 0.66 -5.87 15.70
C ASN A 151 0.90 -4.44 15.22
N ILE A 152 -0.03 -3.92 14.42
CA ILE A 152 0.02 -2.54 13.92
C ILE A 152 -0.77 -1.66 14.88
N TYR A 153 -0.13 -0.62 15.41
CA TYR A 153 -0.76 0.42 16.21
C TYR A 153 -0.85 1.69 15.38
N TYR A 154 -2.07 2.13 15.11
CA TYR A 154 -2.29 3.32 14.30
C TYR A 154 -2.17 4.59 15.13
N GLY A 155 -1.42 5.57 14.62
CA GLY A 155 -1.23 6.85 15.25
C GLY A 155 -2.41 7.81 15.03
N PRO A 156 -2.35 9.02 15.63
CA PRO A 156 -3.45 9.99 15.57
C PRO A 156 -3.84 10.44 14.17
N PHE A 157 -2.94 10.39 13.19
CA PHE A 157 -3.20 10.75 11.79
C PHE A 157 -4.50 10.13 11.26
N MET A 158 -4.74 8.86 11.60
CA MET A 158 -5.89 8.08 11.14
C MET A 158 -7.24 8.71 11.48
N ARG A 159 -7.35 9.37 12.63
CA ARG A 159 -8.61 9.90 13.17
C ARG A 159 -8.75 11.41 12.98
N LEU A 160 -7.73 12.07 12.40
CA LEU A 160 -7.78 13.49 12.13
C LEU A 160 -8.70 13.83 10.95
N PRO A 161 -9.32 15.02 10.93
CA PRO A 161 -10.09 15.49 9.79
C PRO A 161 -9.23 15.59 8.52
N ARG A 162 -9.89 15.49 7.37
CA ARG A 162 -9.27 15.54 6.03
C ARG A 162 -8.28 16.68 5.84
N ASP A 163 -8.60 17.89 6.29
CA ASP A 163 -7.71 19.06 6.13
C ASP A 163 -6.40 18.89 6.91
N CYS A 164 -6.43 18.22 8.06
CA CYS A 164 -5.24 17.91 8.83
C CYS A 164 -4.45 16.78 8.16
N GLN A 165 -5.13 15.74 7.70
CA GLN A 165 -4.49 14.65 6.96
C GLN A 165 -3.77 15.18 5.72
N GLU A 166 -4.40 16.05 4.92
CA GLU A 166 -3.79 16.67 3.74
C GLU A 166 -2.51 17.44 4.11
N LEU A 167 -2.54 18.28 5.15
CA LEU A 167 -1.35 19.00 5.61
C LEU A 167 -0.20 18.04 5.98
N SER A 168 -0.51 16.98 6.72
CA SER A 168 0.48 15.96 7.11
C SER A 168 1.06 15.25 5.89
N ILE A 169 0.22 14.90 4.91
CA ILE A 169 0.66 14.25 3.68
C ILE A 169 1.54 15.20 2.88
N CYS A 170 1.18 16.49 2.77
CA CYS A 170 2.02 17.49 2.10
C CYS A 170 3.41 17.63 2.75
N CYS A 171 3.53 17.49 4.08
CA CYS A 171 4.83 17.52 4.75
C CYS A 171 5.80 16.43 4.23
N LEU A 172 5.27 15.26 3.81
CA LEU A 172 6.09 14.16 3.29
C LEU A 172 6.92 14.55 2.06
N TYR A 173 6.40 15.45 1.22
CA TYR A 173 7.10 15.89 0.01
C TYR A 173 8.38 16.68 0.32
N TYR A 174 8.38 17.44 1.42
CA TYR A 174 9.44 18.39 1.74
C TYR A 174 10.64 17.77 2.47
N PHE A 175 10.55 16.49 2.84
CA PHE A 175 11.76 15.77 3.27
C PHE A 175 12.69 15.58 2.08
N SER A 176 13.97 15.87 2.27
CA SER A 176 14.99 15.69 1.25
C SER A 176 15.31 14.21 0.99
N ASN A 177 15.17 13.39 2.04
CA ASN A 177 15.30 11.95 1.99
C ASN A 177 14.36 11.31 3.01
N LEU A 178 13.28 10.71 2.51
CA LEU A 178 12.33 9.98 3.34
C LEU A 178 12.95 8.67 3.83
N SER A 179 13.10 8.54 5.15
CA SER A 179 13.61 7.31 5.75
C SER A 179 12.70 6.11 5.50
N ALA A 180 13.32 4.94 5.37
CA ALA A 180 12.61 3.67 5.32
C ALA A 180 11.68 3.46 6.53
N LEU A 181 12.03 3.98 7.72
CA LEU A 181 11.18 3.91 8.91
C LEU A 181 9.86 4.70 8.71
N LEU A 182 9.95 5.94 8.25
CA LEU A 182 8.77 6.76 7.97
C LEU A 182 7.93 6.16 6.85
N LEU A 183 8.57 5.71 5.75
CA LEU A 183 7.86 5.06 4.65
C LEU A 183 7.14 3.78 5.08
N LYS A 184 7.78 2.94 5.91
CA LYS A 184 7.15 1.75 6.50
C LYS A 184 5.93 2.15 7.33
N SER A 185 6.06 3.15 8.19
CA SER A 185 4.95 3.63 9.02
C SER A 185 3.79 4.17 8.18
N VAL A 186 4.07 4.95 7.14
CA VAL A 186 3.05 5.46 6.22
C VAL A 186 2.40 4.31 5.42
N ALA A 187 3.17 3.29 5.02
CA ALA A 187 2.65 2.12 4.32
C ALA A 187 1.66 1.36 5.20
N LEU A 188 2.03 1.07 6.45
CA LEU A 188 1.16 0.38 7.41
C LEU A 188 -0.11 1.19 7.69
N CYS A 189 0.00 2.51 7.80
CA CYS A 189 -1.16 3.40 7.93
C CYS A 189 -2.14 3.25 6.74
N CYS A 190 -1.63 3.15 5.50
CA CYS A 190 -2.46 2.94 4.31
C CYS A 190 -3.17 1.57 4.29
N LEU A 191 -2.73 0.60 5.09
CA LEU A 191 -3.35 -0.73 5.21
C LEU A 191 -4.52 -0.76 6.21
N CYS A 192 -4.78 0.35 6.91
CA CYS A 192 -5.86 0.42 7.89
C CYS A 192 -7.23 0.36 7.19
N PRO A 193 -8.11 -0.61 7.53
CA PRO A 193 -9.44 -0.70 6.94
C PRO A 193 -10.37 0.48 7.25
N GLU A 194 -10.07 1.23 8.32
CA GLU A 194 -10.85 2.39 8.75
C GLU A 194 -10.47 3.68 8.01
N LEU A 195 -9.35 3.67 7.27
CA LEU A 195 -8.89 4.86 6.55
C LEU A 195 -9.78 5.12 5.33
N GLU A 196 -10.24 6.37 5.16
CA GLU A 196 -10.96 6.74 3.95
C GLU A 196 -10.09 6.52 2.71
N LEU A 197 -10.67 5.86 1.69
CA LEU A 197 -9.93 5.41 0.50
C LEU A 197 -9.20 6.53 -0.24
N PHE A 198 -9.66 7.78 -0.17
CA PHE A 198 -8.97 8.90 -0.81
C PHE A 198 -7.58 9.16 -0.21
N VAL A 199 -7.37 8.85 1.08
CA VAL A 199 -6.12 9.15 1.79
C VAL A 199 -4.96 8.32 1.26
N PRO A 200 -5.04 6.98 1.12
CA PRO A 200 -4.00 6.19 0.45
C PRO A 200 -3.67 6.70 -0.95
N PHE A 201 -4.66 7.04 -1.78
CA PHE A 201 -4.39 7.58 -3.13
C PHE A 201 -3.58 8.87 -3.07
N ARG A 202 -3.93 9.78 -2.13
CA ARG A 202 -3.23 11.03 -1.95
C ARG A 202 -1.81 10.84 -1.42
N ILE A 203 -1.61 9.93 -0.47
CA ILE A 203 -0.28 9.53 0.02
C ILE A 203 0.58 9.01 -1.13
N ILE A 204 0.05 8.09 -1.94
CA ILE A 204 0.79 7.49 -3.06
C ILE A 204 1.16 8.55 -4.09
N GLU A 205 0.24 9.47 -4.40
CA GLU A 205 0.50 10.60 -5.30
C GLU A 205 1.67 11.46 -4.80
N VAL A 206 1.64 11.87 -3.54
CA VAL A 206 2.68 12.72 -2.95
C VAL A 206 4.01 12.00 -2.82
N LEU A 207 4.01 10.74 -2.37
CA LEU A 207 5.23 9.93 -2.31
C LEU A 207 5.81 9.67 -3.70
N HIS A 208 4.98 9.44 -4.71
CA HIS A 208 5.48 9.30 -6.07
C HIS A 208 6.07 10.62 -6.63
N ALA A 209 5.49 11.77 -6.28
CA ALA A 209 6.08 13.07 -6.60
C ALA A 209 7.43 13.29 -5.88
N ALA A 210 7.52 12.90 -4.60
CA ALA A 210 8.77 12.95 -3.83
C ALA A 210 9.84 12.02 -4.42
N TYR A 211 9.47 10.80 -4.84
CA TYR A 211 10.35 9.90 -5.58
C TYR A 211 10.87 10.53 -6.88
N LYS A 212 10.00 11.16 -7.68
CA LYS A 212 10.41 11.86 -8.91
C LYS A 212 11.35 13.03 -8.64
N ALA A 213 11.23 13.68 -7.49
CA ALA A 213 12.15 14.73 -7.04
C ALA A 213 13.48 14.18 -6.50
N GLY A 214 13.63 12.85 -6.38
CA GLY A 214 14.83 12.20 -5.87
C GLY A 214 14.86 12.02 -4.35
N HIS A 215 13.74 12.26 -3.66
CA HIS A 215 13.66 12.22 -2.19
C HIS A 215 13.41 10.83 -1.61
N ILE A 216 13.21 9.82 -2.47
CA ILE A 216 12.97 8.43 -2.07
C ILE A 216 13.89 7.53 -2.89
N GLN A 217 14.59 6.62 -2.22
CA GLN A 217 15.38 5.61 -2.92
C GLN A 217 14.48 4.67 -3.70
N ILE A 218 14.93 4.21 -4.87
CA ILE A 218 14.15 3.32 -5.73
C ILE A 218 13.70 2.05 -5.01
N ALA A 219 14.56 1.47 -4.17
CA ALA A 219 14.26 0.26 -3.40
C ALA A 219 13.13 0.49 -2.38
N ASP A 220 13.17 1.63 -1.67
CA ASP A 220 12.16 1.97 -0.68
C ASP A 220 10.81 2.29 -1.33
N HIS A 221 10.82 3.01 -2.46
CA HIS A 221 9.61 3.32 -3.22
C HIS A 221 8.92 2.05 -3.76
N ILE A 222 9.73 1.13 -4.29
CA ILE A 222 9.24 -0.18 -4.73
C ILE A 222 8.69 -0.99 -3.54
N SER A 223 9.43 -1.04 -2.43
CA SER A 223 9.03 -1.75 -1.21
C SER A 223 7.70 -1.23 -0.66
N PHE A 224 7.50 0.09 -0.69
CA PHE A 224 6.25 0.73 -0.33
C PHE A 224 5.08 0.23 -1.20
N PHE A 225 5.23 0.25 -2.52
CA PHE A 225 4.20 -0.27 -3.44
C PHE A 225 3.93 -1.77 -3.27
N MET A 226 4.98 -2.58 -3.14
CA MET A 226 4.82 -4.02 -2.95
C MET A 226 4.12 -4.35 -1.63
N THR A 227 4.41 -3.60 -0.56
CA THR A 227 3.74 -3.72 0.74
C THR A 227 2.25 -3.43 0.62
N LEU A 228 1.87 -2.37 -0.11
CA LEU A 228 0.45 -2.08 -0.37
C LEU A 228 -0.21 -3.20 -1.16
N LEU A 229 0.42 -3.70 -2.22
CA LEU A 229 -0.19 -4.75 -3.04
C LEU A 229 -0.28 -6.11 -2.33
N SER A 230 0.69 -6.45 -1.47
CA SER A 230 0.71 -7.74 -0.78
C SER A 230 -0.15 -7.79 0.48
N CYS A 231 -0.25 -6.68 1.23
CA CYS A 231 -0.86 -6.67 2.55
C CYS A 231 -2.21 -5.93 2.61
N PHE A 232 -2.66 -5.28 1.53
CA PHE A 232 -3.96 -4.61 1.53
C PHE A 232 -5.08 -5.63 1.70
N LYS A 233 -5.92 -5.41 2.71
CA LYS A 233 -7.05 -6.28 3.02
C LYS A 233 -8.23 -5.94 2.14
N VAL A 234 -8.60 -6.88 1.26
CA VAL A 234 -9.76 -6.75 0.39
C VAL A 234 -10.96 -7.43 1.04
N PHE A 235 -12.09 -6.73 1.09
CA PHE A 235 -13.33 -7.17 1.72
C PHE A 235 -14.49 -7.11 0.71
N PRO A 236 -15.41 -8.10 0.75
CA PRO A 236 -15.24 -9.41 1.39
C PRO A 236 -14.04 -10.18 0.82
N GLU A 237 -13.41 -11.05 1.62
CA GLU A 237 -12.26 -11.85 1.16
C GLU A 237 -12.66 -12.86 0.06
N ASN A 238 -13.93 -13.28 0.07
CA ASN A 238 -14.53 -14.09 -0.98
C ASN A 238 -15.37 -13.22 -1.92
N ILE A 239 -15.26 -13.47 -3.22
CA ILE A 239 -16.03 -12.77 -4.26
C ILE A 239 -17.54 -13.13 -4.17
N ASP A 240 -17.89 -14.24 -3.52
CA ASP A 240 -19.27 -14.63 -3.25
C ASP A 240 -19.91 -13.81 -2.12
N PRO A 241 -21.16 -13.35 -2.28
CA PRO A 241 -21.85 -12.62 -1.23
C PRO A 241 -22.23 -13.58 -0.09
N VAL A 242 -21.57 -13.45 1.06
CA VAL A 242 -22.10 -14.00 2.31
C VAL A 242 -23.48 -13.41 2.53
N ARG A 243 -24.48 -14.28 2.64
CA ARG A 243 -25.86 -13.92 3.00
C ARG A 243 -25.86 -13.04 4.25
N GLU A 244 -26.53 -11.89 4.13
CA GLU A 244 -27.13 -11.09 5.21
C GLU A 244 -26.56 -11.28 6.62
N SER A 245 -25.39 -10.71 6.88
CA SER A 245 -25.07 -10.07 8.17
C SER A 245 -23.76 -9.31 8.04
N ASP A 246 -23.82 -8.00 8.31
CA ASP A 246 -22.76 -6.99 8.20
C ASP A 246 -22.36 -6.58 6.77
N VAL A 247 -23.11 -5.59 6.24
CA VAL A 247 -22.81 -4.86 5.00
C VAL A 247 -21.53 -4.03 5.20
N LYS A 248 -20.37 -4.67 5.19
CA LYS A 248 -19.11 -3.97 4.89
C LYS A 248 -19.14 -3.64 3.39
N VAL A 249 -19.10 -2.34 3.08
CA VAL A 249 -18.97 -1.85 1.70
C VAL A 249 -17.75 -2.50 1.07
N SER A 250 -17.94 -3.19 -0.05
CA SER A 250 -16.83 -3.85 -0.73
C SER A 250 -15.79 -2.84 -1.21
N ASN A 251 -14.51 -3.16 -1.02
CA ASN A 251 -13.39 -2.34 -1.47
C ASN A 251 -12.64 -2.95 -2.68
N HIS A 252 -13.15 -4.00 -3.34
CA HIS A 252 -12.51 -4.60 -4.53
C HIS A 252 -12.24 -3.53 -5.60
N GLY A 253 -13.23 -2.70 -5.93
CA GLY A 253 -13.08 -1.64 -6.96
C GLY A 253 -11.99 -0.62 -6.61
N ALA A 254 -11.86 -0.29 -5.33
CA ALA A 254 -10.82 0.60 -4.84
C ALA A 254 -9.43 -0.06 -4.96
N PHE A 255 -9.30 -1.33 -4.60
CA PHE A 255 -8.04 -2.06 -4.73
C PHE A 255 -7.63 -2.28 -6.21
N LYS A 256 -8.60 -2.50 -7.11
CA LYS A 256 -8.35 -2.52 -8.56
C LYS A 256 -7.82 -1.17 -9.06
N SER A 257 -8.41 -0.08 -8.59
CA SER A 257 -7.97 1.28 -8.93
C SER A 257 -6.57 1.58 -8.38
N LEU A 258 -6.31 1.18 -7.12
CA LEU A 258 -5.01 1.25 -6.47
C LEU A 258 -3.96 0.50 -7.30
N THR A 259 -4.24 -0.75 -7.66
CA THR A 259 -3.37 -1.57 -8.51
C THR A 259 -3.06 -0.87 -9.83
N SER A 260 -4.06 -0.27 -10.49
CA SER A 260 -3.85 0.47 -11.74
C SER A 260 -2.95 1.69 -11.58
N VAL A 261 -3.12 2.46 -10.49
CA VAL A 261 -2.27 3.63 -10.19
C VAL A 261 -0.84 3.19 -9.93
N LEU A 262 -0.64 2.17 -9.11
CA LEU A 262 0.68 1.63 -8.79
C LEU A 262 1.39 1.08 -10.04
N CYS A 263 0.69 0.34 -10.90
CA CYS A 263 1.22 -0.11 -12.18
C CYS A 263 1.65 1.08 -13.07
N SER A 264 0.82 2.13 -13.16
CA SER A 264 1.16 3.33 -13.93
C SER A 264 2.43 4.01 -13.42
N TYR A 265 2.58 4.13 -12.09
CA TYR A 265 3.75 4.73 -11.49
C TYR A 265 5.00 3.86 -11.64
N LEU A 266 4.89 2.53 -11.50
CA LEU A 266 5.99 1.60 -11.78
C LEU A 266 6.50 1.72 -13.22
N SER A 267 5.59 1.85 -14.20
CA SER A 267 5.97 2.09 -15.60
C SER A 267 6.68 3.42 -15.84
N GLN A 268 6.53 4.40 -14.95
CA GLN A 268 7.17 5.71 -15.04
C GLN A 268 8.55 5.76 -14.37
N MET A 269 8.98 4.71 -13.66
CA MET A 269 10.25 4.68 -12.92
C MET A 269 11.49 4.53 -13.81
N GLY A 270 11.32 4.25 -15.10
CA GLY A 270 12.41 4.10 -16.07
C GLY A 270 12.16 2.96 -17.05
N ASP A 271 13.23 2.29 -17.47
CA ASP A 271 13.11 1.10 -18.33
C ASP A 271 12.41 -0.03 -17.56
N SER A 272 11.22 -0.42 -18.03
CA SER A 272 10.38 -1.43 -17.39
C SER A 272 11.09 -2.76 -17.19
N SER A 273 12.08 -3.09 -18.01
CA SER A 273 12.83 -4.34 -17.86
C SER A 273 13.88 -4.32 -16.77
N VAL A 274 14.49 -3.16 -16.51
CA VAL A 274 15.39 -2.99 -15.36
C VAL A 274 14.57 -3.03 -14.09
N VAL A 275 13.42 -2.34 -14.08
CA VAL A 275 12.47 -2.39 -12.96
C VAL A 275 11.97 -3.82 -12.73
N LEU A 276 11.67 -4.58 -13.79
CA LEU A 276 11.32 -6.00 -13.70
C LEU A 276 12.45 -6.82 -13.08
N GLN A 277 13.70 -6.64 -13.48
CA GLN A 277 14.83 -7.39 -12.92
C GLN A 277 15.02 -7.15 -11.42
N ILE A 278 14.75 -5.94 -10.93
CA ILE A 278 14.78 -5.60 -9.51
C ILE A 278 13.63 -6.30 -8.78
N LEU A 279 12.44 -6.31 -9.39
CA LEU A 279 11.21 -6.77 -8.76
C LEU A 279 10.94 -8.28 -8.89
N ASP A 280 11.48 -8.94 -9.90
CA ASP A 280 11.13 -10.32 -10.28
C ASP A 280 11.17 -11.26 -9.07
N LYS A 281 12.31 -11.34 -8.38
CA LYS A 281 12.48 -12.20 -7.20
C LYS A 281 11.55 -11.83 -6.05
N ALA A 282 11.31 -10.53 -5.83
CA ALA A 282 10.46 -10.06 -4.73
C ALA A 282 8.98 -10.40 -4.98
N ILE A 283 8.50 -10.16 -6.20
CA ILE A 283 7.12 -10.47 -6.58
C ILE A 283 6.89 -11.98 -6.55
N ILE A 284 7.82 -12.76 -7.13
CA ILE A 284 7.70 -14.23 -7.10
C ILE A 284 7.72 -14.75 -5.66
N GLY A 285 8.61 -14.22 -4.81
CA GLY A 285 8.63 -14.57 -3.38
C GLY A 285 7.30 -14.32 -2.69
N LEU A 286 6.66 -13.18 -2.97
CA LEU A 286 5.34 -12.84 -2.42
C LEU A 286 4.21 -13.71 -2.98
N ILE A 287 4.23 -14.04 -4.28
CA ILE A 287 3.27 -14.95 -4.91
C ILE A 287 3.36 -16.35 -4.30
N LEU A 288 4.57 -16.82 -4.01
CA LEU A 288 4.79 -18.15 -3.41
C LEU A 288 4.29 -18.26 -1.97
N LEU A 289 4.01 -17.13 -1.30
CA LEU A 289 3.31 -17.11 -0.01
C LEU A 289 1.80 -17.34 -0.14
N GLN A 290 1.29 -17.60 -1.36
CA GLN A 290 -0.11 -17.83 -1.66
C GLN A 290 -1.03 -16.71 -1.13
N PRO A 291 -0.85 -15.47 -1.60
CA PRO A 291 -1.66 -14.35 -1.14
C PRO A 291 -3.12 -14.50 -1.61
N PRO A 292 -4.07 -13.76 -1.00
CA PRO A 292 -5.46 -13.75 -1.42
C PRO A 292 -5.63 -13.43 -2.91
N LEU A 293 -6.74 -13.87 -3.50
CA LEU A 293 -6.98 -13.84 -4.95
C LEU A 293 -6.77 -12.45 -5.58
N ASP A 294 -7.26 -11.40 -4.93
CA ASP A 294 -7.09 -10.02 -5.37
C ASP A 294 -5.62 -9.59 -5.37
N ASN A 295 -4.91 -9.85 -4.29
CA ASN A 295 -3.50 -9.51 -4.13
C ASN A 295 -2.63 -10.30 -5.12
N ALA A 296 -2.90 -11.59 -5.31
CA ALA A 296 -2.27 -12.41 -6.34
C ALA A 296 -2.50 -11.82 -7.74
N CYS A 297 -3.74 -11.44 -8.06
CA CYS A 297 -4.07 -10.80 -9.33
C CYS A 297 -3.31 -9.47 -9.51
N ALA A 298 -3.22 -8.65 -8.47
CA ALA A 298 -2.49 -7.40 -8.50
C ALA A 298 -0.99 -7.60 -8.76
N MET A 299 -0.37 -8.60 -8.11
CA MET A 299 1.04 -8.97 -8.36
C MET A 299 1.26 -9.45 -9.79
N LEU A 300 0.38 -10.32 -10.31
CA LEU A 300 0.44 -10.76 -11.71
C LEU A 300 0.29 -9.58 -12.67
N ARG A 301 -0.56 -8.59 -12.33
CA ARG A 301 -0.74 -7.35 -13.11
C ARG A 301 0.51 -6.49 -13.13
N VAL A 302 1.23 -6.38 -12.01
CA VAL A 302 2.52 -5.70 -11.99
C VAL A 302 3.53 -6.41 -12.89
N LEU A 303 3.61 -7.75 -12.82
CA LEU A 303 4.51 -8.54 -13.65
C LEU A 303 4.26 -8.30 -15.15
N ILE A 304 3.02 -8.39 -15.62
CA ILE A 304 2.70 -8.22 -17.05
C ILE A 304 2.89 -6.77 -17.53
N VAL A 305 2.77 -5.78 -16.65
CA VAL A 305 2.97 -4.37 -17.00
C VAL A 305 4.47 -4.10 -17.21
N LEU A 306 5.33 -4.73 -16.40
CA LEU A 306 6.78 -4.55 -16.46
C LEU A 306 7.44 -5.45 -17.51
N ASP A 307 6.92 -6.66 -17.69
CA ASP A 307 7.31 -7.53 -18.80
C ASP A 307 6.71 -6.94 -20.08
N SER A 308 7.46 -6.13 -20.81
CA SER A 308 6.98 -5.36 -21.97
C SER A 308 7.30 -6.00 -23.33
N LYS A 309 8.21 -6.99 -23.37
CA LYS A 309 8.64 -7.78 -24.56
C LYS A 309 8.47 -9.29 -24.29
N PRO A 310 8.76 -10.22 -25.24
CA PRO A 310 8.71 -11.65 -24.93
C PRO A 310 9.46 -11.96 -23.64
N THR A 311 8.88 -12.86 -22.84
CA THR A 311 9.09 -12.94 -21.39
C THR A 311 10.55 -12.79 -20.97
N ARG A 312 10.84 -11.71 -20.21
CA ARG A 312 12.16 -11.42 -19.62
C ARG A 312 12.36 -12.00 -18.22
N LEU A 313 11.35 -12.71 -17.72
CA LEU A 313 11.39 -13.40 -16.43
C LEU A 313 12.51 -14.44 -16.39
N SER A 314 13.12 -14.62 -15.22
CA SER A 314 14.12 -15.67 -15.03
C SER A 314 13.52 -17.06 -15.21
N GLU A 315 14.35 -18.06 -15.52
CA GLU A 315 13.88 -19.45 -15.63
C GLU A 315 13.29 -19.96 -14.31
N GLN A 316 13.86 -19.56 -13.17
CA GLN A 316 13.32 -19.88 -11.84
C GLN A 316 11.93 -19.27 -11.63
N SER A 317 11.73 -18.01 -12.05
CA SER A 317 10.44 -17.33 -11.99
C SER A 317 9.40 -18.01 -12.89
N ILE A 318 9.80 -18.42 -14.10
CA ILE A 318 8.93 -19.18 -15.01
C ILE A 318 8.45 -20.49 -14.36
N ILE A 319 9.36 -21.24 -13.74
CA ILE A 319 9.02 -22.50 -13.04
C ILE A 319 8.09 -22.22 -11.85
N ALA A 320 8.43 -21.23 -11.01
CA ALA A 320 7.63 -20.86 -9.84
C ALA A 320 6.22 -20.42 -10.22
N LEU A 321 6.08 -19.55 -11.24
CA LEU A 321 4.78 -19.15 -11.76
C LEU A 321 4.00 -20.33 -12.34
N SER A 322 4.67 -21.21 -13.08
CA SER A 322 3.99 -22.36 -13.70
C SER A 322 3.42 -23.33 -12.67
N ASN A 323 4.01 -23.40 -11.47
CA ASN A 323 3.49 -24.19 -10.35
C ASN A 323 2.35 -23.46 -9.59
N PHE A 324 2.39 -22.13 -9.53
CA PHE A 324 1.39 -21.32 -8.84
C PHE A 324 0.10 -21.10 -9.66
N LEU A 325 0.25 -20.76 -10.94
CA LEU A 325 -0.83 -20.35 -11.84
C LEU A 325 -1.99 -21.36 -11.96
N PRO A 326 -1.76 -22.69 -12.00
CA PRO A 326 -2.83 -23.67 -12.02
C PRO A 326 -3.79 -23.50 -10.82
N GLY A 327 -3.25 -23.39 -9.60
CA GLY A 327 -4.05 -23.18 -8.39
C GLY A 327 -4.82 -21.86 -8.45
N TYR A 328 -4.14 -20.77 -8.78
CA TYR A 328 -4.77 -19.46 -8.95
C TYR A 328 -5.92 -19.50 -9.97
N LEU A 329 -5.72 -20.12 -11.13
CA LEU A 329 -6.76 -20.22 -12.17
C LEU A 329 -7.96 -21.05 -11.72
N MET A 330 -7.74 -22.13 -10.96
CA MET A 330 -8.84 -22.90 -10.37
C MET A 330 -9.61 -22.07 -9.32
N ASP A 331 -8.91 -21.29 -8.50
CA ASP A 331 -9.52 -20.41 -7.50
C ASP A 331 -10.36 -19.32 -8.18
N VAL A 332 -9.88 -18.72 -9.28
CA VAL A 332 -10.65 -17.80 -10.13
C VAL A 332 -11.93 -18.46 -10.64
N VAL A 333 -11.83 -19.71 -11.12
CA VAL A 333 -12.97 -20.44 -11.69
C VAL A 333 -14.01 -20.83 -10.67
N HIS A 334 -13.56 -21.11 -9.46
CA HIS A 334 -14.44 -21.48 -8.38
C HIS A 334 -15.14 -20.26 -7.75
N CYS A 335 -14.42 -19.15 -7.58
CA CYS A 335 -14.90 -18.00 -6.82
C CYS A 335 -15.74 -17.00 -7.63
N ILE A 336 -15.72 -17.07 -8.96
CA ILE A 336 -16.39 -16.08 -9.82
C ILE A 336 -17.54 -16.76 -10.59
N PRO A 337 -18.80 -16.28 -10.46
CA PRO A 337 -19.92 -16.81 -11.22
C PRO A 337 -19.68 -16.74 -12.73
N GLU A 338 -20.05 -17.78 -13.48
CA GLU A 338 -19.80 -17.89 -14.93
C GLU A 338 -20.38 -16.72 -15.75
N ASP A 339 -21.43 -16.05 -15.23
CA ASP A 339 -22.11 -14.93 -15.89
C ASP A 339 -21.38 -13.59 -15.74
N ASP A 340 -20.44 -13.43 -14.81
CA ASP A 340 -19.72 -12.17 -14.57
C ASP A 340 -18.45 -12.03 -15.43
N VAL A 341 -18.66 -11.91 -16.74
CA VAL A 341 -17.60 -11.83 -17.76
C VAL A 341 -16.58 -10.72 -17.47
N ARG A 342 -16.99 -9.61 -16.86
CA ARG A 342 -16.07 -8.48 -16.58
C ARG A 342 -15.08 -8.85 -15.47
N THR A 343 -15.58 -9.46 -14.41
CA THR A 343 -14.76 -9.89 -13.28
C THR A 343 -13.82 -11.01 -13.73
N TRP A 344 -14.31 -12.00 -14.47
CA TRP A 344 -13.47 -13.03 -15.10
C TRP A 344 -12.31 -12.47 -15.93
N ARG A 345 -12.60 -11.52 -16.83
CA ARG A 345 -11.56 -10.86 -17.63
C ARG A 345 -10.54 -10.15 -16.76
N TYR A 346 -10.93 -9.59 -15.62
CA TYR A 346 -9.99 -8.95 -14.72
C TYR A 346 -8.98 -9.97 -14.15
N TYR A 347 -9.42 -11.15 -13.71
CA TYR A 347 -8.51 -12.11 -13.05
C TYR A 347 -7.75 -13.02 -14.03
N LEU A 348 -8.33 -13.34 -15.21
CA LEU A 348 -7.69 -14.23 -16.19
C LEU A 348 -6.70 -13.52 -17.11
N LEU A 349 -6.94 -12.24 -17.43
CA LEU A 349 -6.14 -11.50 -18.42
C LEU A 349 -4.63 -11.52 -18.14
N PRO A 350 -4.15 -11.39 -16.88
CA PRO A 350 -2.72 -11.49 -16.60
C PRO A 350 -2.12 -12.85 -16.99
N CYS A 351 -2.82 -13.95 -16.71
CA CYS A 351 -2.36 -15.29 -17.06
C CYS A 351 -2.33 -15.48 -18.59
N PHE A 352 -3.38 -15.02 -19.27
CA PHE A 352 -3.47 -15.11 -20.74
C PHE A 352 -2.34 -14.36 -21.42
N PHE A 353 -1.95 -13.21 -20.87
CA PHE A 353 -0.83 -12.43 -21.36
C PHE A 353 0.52 -13.14 -21.13
N LEU A 354 0.69 -13.83 -20.00
CA LEU A 354 1.88 -14.66 -19.75
C LEU A 354 1.97 -15.84 -20.74
N PHE A 355 0.84 -16.46 -21.06
CA PHE A 355 0.77 -17.58 -22.02
C PHE A 355 1.10 -17.13 -23.44
N ASP A 356 0.60 -15.97 -23.86
CA ASP A 356 0.93 -15.35 -25.16
C ASP A 356 2.41 -15.06 -25.33
N ARG A 357 3.10 -14.74 -24.24
CA ARG A 357 4.51 -14.36 -24.26
C ARG A 357 5.48 -15.50 -24.01
N SER A 358 5.02 -16.58 -23.40
CA SER A 358 5.83 -17.75 -23.08
C SER A 358 5.07 -19.05 -23.26
N ASN A 359 5.29 -19.67 -24.41
CA ASN A 359 4.89 -21.05 -24.70
C ASN A 359 5.38 -22.03 -23.62
N LYS A 360 6.55 -21.77 -23.02
CA LYS A 360 7.09 -22.60 -21.93
C LYS A 360 6.22 -22.52 -20.68
N VAL A 361 5.75 -21.32 -20.30
CA VAL A 361 4.84 -21.15 -19.15
C VAL A 361 3.54 -21.90 -19.40
N LEU A 362 2.92 -21.71 -20.59
CA LEU A 362 1.67 -22.39 -20.89
C LEU A 362 1.82 -23.91 -20.86
N LYS A 363 2.89 -24.45 -21.46
CA LYS A 363 3.17 -25.89 -21.44
C LYS A 363 3.24 -26.44 -20.01
N LEU A 364 4.07 -25.82 -19.16
CA LEU A 364 4.25 -26.25 -17.79
C LEU A 364 2.95 -26.14 -16.98
N VAL A 365 2.15 -25.09 -17.21
CA VAL A 365 0.82 -24.95 -16.58
C VAL A 365 -0.12 -26.08 -17.00
N LEU A 366 -0.16 -26.44 -18.30
CA LEU A 366 -0.98 -27.55 -18.77
C LEU A 366 -0.50 -28.90 -18.19
N ASP A 367 0.81 -29.11 -18.10
CA ASP A 367 1.39 -30.32 -17.49
C ASP A 367 0.98 -30.45 -16.01
N VAL A 368 1.01 -29.36 -15.24
CA VAL A 368 0.60 -29.34 -13.83
C VAL A 368 -0.92 -29.51 -13.68
N ILE A 369 -1.73 -28.89 -14.55
CA ILE A 369 -3.19 -29.14 -14.56
C ILE A 369 -3.48 -30.62 -14.86
N GLY A 370 -2.73 -31.23 -15.77
CA GLY A 370 -2.84 -32.66 -16.07
C GLY A 370 -2.50 -33.53 -14.87
N SER A 371 -1.45 -33.20 -14.10
CA SER A 371 -1.05 -33.99 -12.93
C SER A 371 -2.06 -33.93 -11.78
N PHE A 372 -2.79 -32.81 -11.63
CA PHE A 372 -3.88 -32.70 -10.64
C PHE A 372 -4.99 -33.73 -10.85
N LEU A 373 -5.14 -34.25 -12.07
CA LEU A 373 -6.14 -35.26 -12.41
C LEU A 373 -5.63 -36.69 -12.20
N THR A 374 -4.32 -36.92 -12.28
CA THR A 374 -3.73 -38.27 -12.16
C THR A 374 -3.30 -38.61 -10.74
N ASP A 375 -2.89 -37.63 -9.94
CA ASP A 375 -2.40 -37.86 -8.57
C ASP A 375 -3.50 -37.64 -7.53
N SER A 376 -4.12 -38.73 -7.07
CA SER A 376 -5.09 -38.77 -5.96
C SER A 376 -4.54 -38.25 -4.62
N ASN A 377 -3.21 -38.07 -4.51
CA ASN A 377 -2.48 -37.84 -3.26
C ASN A 377 -1.78 -36.48 -3.15
N LEU A 378 -1.84 -35.62 -4.17
CA LEU A 378 -1.34 -34.25 -4.04
C LEU A 378 -2.39 -33.41 -3.31
N SER A 379 -2.36 -33.47 -1.98
CA SER A 379 -2.84 -32.37 -1.17
C SER A 379 -2.10 -31.12 -1.64
N LEU A 380 -2.82 -30.15 -2.23
CA LEU A 380 -2.24 -28.83 -2.37
C LEU A 380 -1.82 -28.37 -0.96
N PRO A 381 -0.57 -27.94 -0.76
CA PRO A 381 -0.18 -27.38 0.53
C PRO A 381 -0.95 -26.07 0.70
N SER A 382 -1.87 -25.98 1.67
CA SER A 382 -2.47 -24.69 2.05
C SER A 382 -2.96 -24.68 3.49
N ASP A 383 -2.31 -23.86 4.30
CA ASP A 383 -2.69 -23.50 5.67
C ASP A 383 -3.44 -22.14 5.71
N THR A 384 -3.93 -21.63 4.58
CA THR A 384 -4.60 -20.32 4.49
C THR A 384 -5.91 -20.41 3.70
N SER A 385 -7.00 -20.33 4.46
CA SER A 385 -8.40 -19.88 4.25
C SER A 385 -9.08 -19.75 2.87
N THR A 386 -8.51 -20.13 1.73
CA THR A 386 -9.21 -20.04 0.44
C THR A 386 -8.91 -21.22 -0.47
N ARG A 387 -9.51 -22.39 -0.22
CA ARG A 387 -9.72 -23.40 -1.28
C ARG A 387 -11.02 -24.19 -1.06
N TYR A 388 -11.96 -24.00 -1.99
CA TYR A 388 -13.26 -24.67 -2.01
C TYR A 388 -13.33 -25.84 -3.03
N ALA A 389 -12.20 -26.29 -3.59
CA ALA A 389 -12.13 -27.45 -4.49
C ALA A 389 -11.43 -28.67 -3.83
N THR A 390 -12.02 -29.19 -2.76
CA THR A 390 -11.50 -30.35 -2.02
C THR A 390 -11.92 -31.69 -2.63
N ASP A 391 -12.99 -31.74 -3.40
CA ASP A 391 -13.49 -32.95 -4.06
C ASP A 391 -12.98 -33.10 -5.51
N ASN A 392 -12.76 -34.34 -5.95
CA ASN A 392 -12.27 -34.62 -7.30
C ASN A 392 -13.22 -34.09 -8.40
N LEU A 393 -14.52 -34.02 -8.12
CA LEU A 393 -15.51 -33.55 -9.09
C LEU A 393 -15.42 -32.04 -9.33
N SER A 394 -15.31 -31.22 -8.27
CA SER A 394 -15.10 -29.77 -8.43
C SER A 394 -13.81 -29.46 -9.20
N ARG A 395 -12.72 -30.20 -8.97
CA ARG A 395 -11.46 -30.04 -9.72
C ARG A 395 -11.63 -30.34 -11.21
N ILE A 396 -12.33 -31.42 -11.56
CA ILE A 396 -12.59 -31.74 -12.96
C ILE A 396 -13.48 -30.67 -13.60
N ASN A 397 -14.56 -30.26 -12.92
CA ASN A 397 -15.45 -29.20 -13.42
C ASN A 397 -14.70 -27.88 -13.63
N ALA A 398 -13.88 -27.47 -12.66
CA ALA A 398 -13.06 -26.26 -12.76
C ALA A 398 -12.06 -26.35 -13.92
N THR A 399 -11.46 -27.53 -14.14
CA THR A 399 -10.57 -27.77 -15.28
C THR A 399 -11.30 -27.62 -16.62
N ILE A 400 -12.50 -28.20 -16.74
CA ILE A 400 -13.32 -28.08 -17.96
C ILE A 400 -13.70 -26.61 -18.20
N SER A 401 -14.21 -25.91 -17.18
CA SER A 401 -14.59 -24.51 -17.29
C SER A 401 -13.39 -23.61 -17.64
N LEU A 402 -12.22 -23.85 -17.03
CA LEU A 402 -10.99 -23.13 -17.36
C LEU A 402 -10.59 -23.30 -18.82
N LEU A 403 -10.54 -24.54 -19.33
CA LEU A 403 -10.20 -24.81 -20.72
C LEU A 403 -11.20 -24.15 -21.67
N LEU A 404 -12.51 -24.25 -21.38
CA LEU A 404 -13.54 -23.57 -22.17
C LEU A 404 -13.32 -22.05 -22.19
N LEU A 405 -12.93 -21.43 -21.08
CA LEU A 405 -12.63 -20.00 -21.02
C LEU A 405 -11.37 -19.63 -21.82
N MET A 406 -10.33 -20.47 -21.79
CA MET A 406 -9.14 -20.29 -22.62
C MET A 406 -9.48 -20.36 -24.12
N TYR A 407 -10.35 -21.29 -24.52
CA TYR A 407 -10.80 -21.40 -25.90
C TYR A 407 -11.78 -20.29 -26.34
N LYS A 408 -12.45 -19.62 -25.40
CA LYS A 408 -13.29 -18.44 -25.70
C LYS A 408 -12.47 -17.21 -26.07
N ASP A 409 -11.23 -17.09 -25.60
CA ASP A 409 -10.34 -15.99 -25.97
C ASP A 409 -9.59 -16.32 -27.28
N ILE A 410 -9.77 -15.50 -28.31
CA ILE A 410 -9.23 -15.76 -29.65
C ILE A 410 -7.70 -15.86 -29.67
N LYS A 411 -6.99 -15.09 -28.83
CA LYS A 411 -5.52 -15.15 -28.78
C LYS A 411 -5.06 -16.40 -28.08
N VAL A 412 -5.63 -16.68 -26.91
CA VAL A 412 -5.29 -17.88 -26.13
C VAL A 412 -5.67 -19.15 -26.89
N GLN A 413 -6.80 -19.17 -27.60
CA GLN A 413 -7.21 -20.27 -28.47
C GLN A 413 -6.13 -20.63 -29.50
N LYS A 414 -5.49 -19.63 -30.12
CA LYS A 414 -4.42 -19.89 -31.10
C LYS A 414 -3.20 -20.53 -30.42
N ILE A 415 -2.81 -20.04 -29.26
CA ILE A 415 -1.62 -20.53 -28.55
C ILE A 415 -1.88 -21.93 -27.98
N ILE A 416 -3.03 -22.16 -27.33
CA ILE A 416 -3.39 -23.46 -26.76
C ILE A 416 -3.55 -24.52 -27.86
N SER A 417 -3.91 -24.13 -29.09
CA SER A 417 -3.97 -25.04 -30.24
C SER A 417 -2.61 -25.60 -30.67
N LEU A 418 -1.50 -25.02 -30.20
CA LEU A 418 -0.14 -25.55 -30.40
C LEU A 418 0.15 -26.72 -29.45
N PHE A 419 -0.60 -26.86 -28.36
CA PHE A 419 -0.39 -27.84 -27.28
C PHE A 419 -1.46 -28.94 -27.30
N ARG A 420 -1.84 -29.42 -28.50
CA ARG A 420 -2.90 -30.44 -28.66
C ARG A 420 -2.60 -31.71 -27.89
N THR A 421 -1.34 -32.10 -27.80
CA THR A 421 -0.89 -33.31 -27.09
C THR A 421 -1.20 -33.23 -25.60
N GLU A 422 -0.86 -32.11 -24.97
CA GLU A 422 -1.08 -31.83 -23.55
C GLU A 422 -2.58 -31.72 -23.27
N VAL A 423 -3.33 -30.98 -24.09
CA VAL A 423 -4.79 -30.85 -23.95
C VAL A 423 -5.49 -32.21 -24.15
N SER A 424 -5.05 -33.03 -25.10
CA SER A 424 -5.63 -34.36 -25.34
C SER A 424 -5.36 -35.30 -24.16
N SER A 425 -4.17 -35.21 -23.56
CA SER A 425 -3.84 -35.96 -22.34
C SER A 425 -4.78 -35.58 -21.18
N ILE A 426 -5.00 -34.28 -20.96
CA ILE A 426 -5.95 -33.79 -19.95
C ILE A 426 -7.37 -34.33 -20.22
N LEU A 427 -7.86 -34.23 -21.46
CA LEU A 427 -9.17 -34.75 -21.85
C LEU A 427 -9.31 -36.26 -21.62
N GLN A 428 -8.26 -37.02 -21.90
CA GLN A 428 -8.22 -38.47 -21.67
C GLN A 428 -8.25 -38.79 -20.17
N SER A 429 -7.50 -38.04 -19.35
CA SER A 429 -7.55 -38.17 -17.88
C SER A 429 -8.96 -37.90 -17.35
N ILE A 430 -9.60 -36.82 -17.81
CA ILE A 430 -11.00 -36.49 -17.44
C ILE A 430 -11.97 -37.62 -17.83
N ALA A 431 -11.85 -38.15 -19.05
CA ALA A 431 -12.69 -39.26 -19.51
C ALA A 431 -12.49 -40.53 -18.67
N SER A 432 -11.26 -40.83 -18.26
CA SER A 432 -10.94 -41.98 -17.43
C SER A 432 -11.55 -41.86 -16.02
N LEU A 433 -11.51 -40.66 -15.43
CA LEU A 433 -12.11 -40.37 -14.12
C LEU A 433 -13.63 -40.41 -14.14
N GLN A 434 -14.26 -40.10 -15.28
CA GLN A 434 -15.70 -40.26 -15.45
C GLN A 434 -16.14 -41.74 -15.43
N SER A 435 -15.29 -42.64 -15.93
CA SER A 435 -15.59 -44.08 -16.00
C SER A 435 -15.45 -44.81 -14.67
N SER A 436 -14.77 -44.21 -13.68
CA SER A 436 -14.74 -44.70 -12.31
C SER A 436 -15.98 -44.20 -11.55
N GLU A 437 -16.47 -44.96 -10.56
CA GLU A 437 -17.72 -44.68 -9.83
C GLU A 437 -17.66 -43.41 -8.96
N VAL A 438 -17.59 -42.23 -9.57
CA VAL A 438 -17.81 -40.96 -8.89
C VAL A 438 -19.30 -40.84 -8.58
N LYS A 439 -19.66 -40.78 -7.29
CA LYS A 439 -21.02 -40.55 -6.82
C LYS A 439 -21.47 -39.14 -7.20
N MET A 440 -22.04 -38.99 -8.39
CA MET A 440 -22.68 -37.76 -8.87
C MET A 440 -24.19 -37.86 -8.77
N THR A 441 -24.86 -36.75 -8.48
CA THR A 441 -26.30 -36.62 -8.74
C THR A 441 -26.58 -36.62 -10.26
N LEU A 442 -27.82 -36.88 -10.63
CA LEU A 442 -28.23 -36.96 -12.04
C LEU A 442 -28.08 -35.59 -12.75
N GLU A 443 -28.33 -34.49 -12.02
CA GLU A 443 -28.15 -33.12 -12.51
C GLU A 443 -26.68 -32.74 -12.70
N GLU A 444 -25.81 -33.08 -11.73
CA GLU A 444 -24.37 -32.85 -11.84
C GLU A 444 -23.76 -33.64 -13.00
N ARG A 445 -24.17 -34.90 -13.17
CA ARG A 445 -23.71 -35.75 -14.28
C ARG A 445 -24.15 -35.19 -15.63
N HIS A 446 -25.38 -34.68 -15.74
CA HIS A 446 -25.85 -34.04 -16.97
C HIS A 446 -25.07 -32.75 -17.27
N ARG A 447 -24.89 -31.87 -16.28
CA ARG A 447 -24.15 -30.61 -16.43
C ARG A 447 -22.70 -30.86 -16.84
N PHE A 448 -22.05 -31.80 -16.16
CA PHE A 448 -20.71 -32.27 -16.50
C PHE A 448 -20.62 -32.74 -17.95
N GLN A 449 -21.53 -33.64 -18.36
CA GLN A 449 -21.52 -34.21 -19.71
C GLN A 449 -21.70 -33.12 -20.77
N CYS A 450 -22.59 -32.16 -20.54
CA CYS A 450 -22.78 -31.03 -21.45
C CYS A 450 -21.49 -30.21 -21.60
N SER A 451 -20.85 -29.80 -20.51
CA SER A 451 -19.62 -29.00 -20.54
C SER A 451 -18.44 -29.77 -21.15
N PHE A 452 -18.34 -31.08 -20.88
CA PHE A 452 -17.31 -31.94 -21.43
C PHE A 452 -17.47 -32.16 -22.95
N GLU A 453 -18.70 -32.38 -23.42
CA GLU A 453 -18.97 -32.49 -24.86
C GLU A 453 -18.75 -31.16 -25.58
N GLN A 454 -19.14 -30.03 -24.97
CA GLN A 454 -18.80 -28.71 -25.49
C GLN A 454 -17.29 -28.54 -25.64
N LEU A 455 -16.51 -28.95 -24.63
CA LEU A 455 -15.05 -28.87 -24.69
C LEU A 455 -14.49 -29.74 -25.83
N LYS A 456 -14.96 -30.97 -26.03
CA LYS A 456 -14.57 -31.83 -27.17
C LYS A 456 -14.87 -31.19 -28.52
N VAL A 457 -16.02 -30.55 -28.66
CA VAL A 457 -16.39 -29.85 -29.91
C VAL A 457 -15.43 -28.69 -30.15
N VAL A 458 -15.12 -27.90 -29.13
CA VAL A 458 -14.24 -26.73 -29.27
C VAL A 458 -12.78 -27.13 -29.53
N THR A 459 -12.30 -28.23 -28.94
CA THR A 459 -10.94 -28.74 -29.21
C THR A 459 -10.81 -29.37 -30.60
N SER A 460 -11.87 -29.99 -31.13
CA SER A 460 -11.88 -30.60 -32.46
C SER A 460 -12.10 -29.61 -33.60
N THR A 461 -12.83 -28.52 -33.36
CA THR A 461 -13.14 -27.48 -34.37
C THR A 461 -12.08 -26.38 -34.48
N SER A 462 -11.11 -26.31 -33.56
CA SER A 462 -10.04 -25.32 -33.64
C SER A 462 -9.14 -25.60 -34.86
N PRO A 463 -9.02 -24.67 -35.82
CA PRO A 463 -8.29 -24.90 -37.06
C PRO A 463 -6.82 -25.26 -36.78
N ALA A 464 -6.29 -26.20 -37.56
CA ALA A 464 -4.84 -26.39 -37.63
C ALA A 464 -4.24 -25.08 -38.14
N GLY A 465 -3.26 -24.54 -37.41
CA GLY A 465 -2.47 -23.41 -37.86
C GLY A 465 -1.79 -23.70 -39.19
#